data_AF-A0A167JEV7-F1
#
_entry.id   AF-A0A167JEV7-F1
#
_cell.length_a   1.000
_cell.length_b   1.000
_cell.length_c   1.000
_cell.angle_alpha   90.00
_cell.angle_beta   90.00
_cell.angle_gamma   90.00
#
_symmetry.space_group_name_H-M   'P 1'
#
loop_
_entity.id
_entity.type
_entity.pdbx_description
1 polymer ?
#
loop_
_entity_poly.entity_id
_entity_poly.type
_entity_poly.pdbx_seq_one_letter_code
_entity_poly.pdbx_strand_id
1 'polypeptide(L)' 'MKLRLYGIDTPEVRGVERERGLIVRDILRDMILDKDVQIRSFKDKQGKYGRYLANIMLGDLDVNEWLVTNGHAERYMI' A
#
# COMPACT_ATOMS: atom_id res chain seq x y z
N MET A 1 6.57 -13.77 0.42
CA MET A 1 5.90 -13.02 1.52
C MET A 1 4.89 -12.05 0.91
N LYS A 2 3.71 -11.86 1.52
CA LYS A 2 2.72 -10.87 1.07
C LYS A 2 2.50 -9.84 2.19
N LEU A 3 2.52 -8.56 1.83
CA LEU A 3 2.31 -7.44 2.75
C LEU A 3 1.01 -6.72 2.39
N ARG A 4 0.38 -6.10 3.40
CA ARG A 4 -0.71 -5.13 3.18
C ARG A 4 -0.25 -3.76 3.66
N LEU A 5 -0.57 -2.73 2.89
CA LEU A 5 -0.29 -1.35 3.27
C LEU A 5 -1.04 -1.03 4.56
N TYR A 6 -0.29 -0.60 5.57
CA TYR A 6 -0.82 -0.29 6.89
C TYR A 6 -1.68 0.98 6.85
N GLY A 7 -2.90 0.87 7.39
CA GLY A 7 -3.78 2.01 7.65
C GLY A 7 -4.45 2.65 6.45
N ILE A 8 -4.32 2.06 5.26
CA ILE A 8 -4.90 2.61 4.03
C ILE A 8 -5.57 1.53 3.18
N ASP A 9 -6.66 1.91 2.52
CA ASP A 9 -7.33 1.13 1.50
C ASP A 9 -7.15 1.79 0.12
N THR A 10 -6.70 0.99 -0.84
CA THR A 10 -6.58 1.37 -2.23
C THR A 10 -7.76 0.79 -3.01
N PRO A 11 -8.21 1.45 -4.10
CA PRO A 11 -9.24 0.92 -4.98
C PRO A 11 -8.93 -0.51 -5.45
N GLU A 12 -9.94 -1.37 -5.47
CA GLU A 12 -9.74 -2.79 -5.82
C GLU A 12 -9.51 -2.99 -7.33
N VAL A 13 -8.63 -3.92 -7.69
CA VAL A 13 -8.34 -4.27 -9.10
C VAL A 13 -9.42 -5.16 -9.75
N ARG A 14 -10.57 -5.29 -9.09
CA ARG A 14 -11.72 -6.11 -9.48
C ARG A 14 -13.01 -5.38 -9.12
N GLY A 15 -14.11 -5.76 -9.76
CA GLY A 15 -15.41 -5.16 -9.51
C GLY A 15 -15.51 -3.74 -10.05
N VAL A 16 -16.36 -2.92 -9.42
CA VAL A 16 -16.70 -1.56 -9.88
C VAL A 16 -15.53 -0.59 -9.81
N GLU A 17 -14.56 -0.82 -8.93
CA GLU A 17 -13.38 0.05 -8.76
C GLU A 17 -12.21 -0.29 -9.69
N ARG A 18 -12.35 -1.36 -10.50
CA ARG A 18 -11.26 -1.96 -11.26
C ARG A 18 -10.44 -0.96 -12.06
N GLU A 19 -11.09 -0.01 -12.74
CA GLU A 19 -10.40 0.97 -13.57
C GLU A 19 -9.43 1.82 -12.73
N ARG A 20 -9.90 2.36 -11.60
CA ARG A 20 -9.08 3.11 -10.66
C ARG A 20 -8.04 2.22 -9.97
N GLY A 21 -8.41 1.00 -9.62
CA GLY A 21 -7.49 0.03 -9.02
C GLY A 21 -6.30 -0.32 -9.91
N LEU A 22 -6.51 -0.44 -11.23
CA LEU A 22 -5.42 -0.65 -12.19
C LEU A 22 -4.47 0.54 -12.26
N ILE A 23 -5.02 1.76 -12.27
CA ILE A 23 -4.21 2.99 -12.26
C ILE A 23 -3.34 3.05 -11.00
N VAL A 24 -3.93 2.85 -9.82
CA VAL A 24 -3.19 2.89 -8.54
C VAL A 24 -2.14 1.77 -8.46
N ARG A 25 -2.45 0.57 -8.96
CA ARG A 25 -1.49 -0.53 -9.08
C ARG A 25 -0.28 -0.15 -9.92
N ASP A 26 -0.51 0.49 -11.06
CA ASP A 26 0.56 0.83 -12.01
C ASP A 26 1.41 1.98 -11.46
N ILE A 27 0.79 3.00 -10.83
CA ILE A 27 1.50 4.04 -10.07
C ILE A 27 2.41 3.44 -9.00
N LEU A 28 1.88 2.54 -8.16
CA LEU A 28 2.68 1.91 -7.11
C LEU A 28 3.82 1.07 -7.70
N ARG A 29 3.55 0.33 -8.78
CA ARG A 29 4.56 -0.46 -9.49
C ARG A 29 5.71 0.43 -9.97
N ASP A 30 5.40 1.53 -10.64
CA ASP A 30 6.40 2.46 -11.17
C ASP A 30 7.21 3.13 -10.05
N MET A 31 6.58 3.32 -8.88
CA MET A 31 7.25 3.87 -7.71
C MET A 31 8.26 2.91 -7.08
N ILE A 32 7.97 1.61 -6.97
CA ILE A 32 8.75 0.70 -6.08
C ILE A 32 9.33 -0.55 -6.76
N LEU A 33 8.83 -0.95 -7.92
CA LEU A 33 9.31 -2.18 -8.58
C LEU A 33 10.76 -1.98 -9.02
N ASP A 34 11.59 -3.00 -8.81
CA ASP A 34 13.02 -3.01 -9.13
C ASP A 34 13.83 -1.87 -8.47
N LYS A 35 13.34 -1.34 -7.34
CA LYS A 35 14.03 -0.35 -6.52
C LYS A 35 14.27 -0.88 -5.11
N ASP A 36 15.34 -0.41 -4.49
CA ASP A 36 15.61 -0.66 -3.08
C ASP A 36 14.64 0.15 -2.21
N VAL A 37 13.81 -0.54 -1.44
CA VAL A 37 12.84 0.04 -0.51
C VAL A 37 13.01 -0.55 0.88
N GLN A 38 12.70 0.23 1.91
CA GLN A 38 12.64 -0.27 3.27
C GLN A 38 11.20 -0.61 3.63
N ILE A 39 11.01 -1.80 4.20
CA ILE A 39 9.71 -2.26 4.70
C ILE A 39 9.67 -2.06 6.21
N ARG A 40 8.81 -1.15 6.67
CA ARG A 40 8.52 -0.97 8.11
C ARG A 40 7.30 -1.80 8.46
N SER A 41 7.52 -3.04 8.88
CA SER A 41 6.44 -3.99 9.21
C SER A 41 5.99 -3.90 10.67
N PHE A 42 4.68 -4.02 10.90
CA PHE A 42 4.09 -4.15 12.23
C PHE A 42 3.91 -5.65 12.53
N LYS A 43 4.99 -6.31 12.96
CA LYS A 43 5.04 -7.78 13.16
C LYS A 43 4.13 -8.28 14.28
N ASP A 44 3.78 -7.42 15.24
CA ASP A 44 3.11 -7.82 16.48
C ASP A 44 1.57 -7.77 16.39
N LYS A 45 1.04 -7.30 15.25
CA LYS A 45 -0.39 -7.30 14.92
C LYS A 45 -0.63 -8.16 13.68
N GLN A 46 -0.67 -9.48 13.86
CA GLN A 46 -1.08 -10.38 12.77
C GLN A 46 -2.58 -10.19 12.52
N GLY A 47 -2.92 -9.52 11.42
CA GLY A 47 -4.32 -9.40 11.00
C GLY A 47 -4.94 -10.78 10.69
N LYS A 48 -6.27 -10.83 10.64
CA LYS A 48 -7.12 -12.02 10.44
C LYS A 48 -6.74 -12.96 9.26
N TYR A 49 -5.88 -12.51 8.34
CA TYR A 49 -5.50 -13.23 7.11
C TYR A 49 -4.00 -13.51 6.98
N GLY A 50 -3.22 -13.33 8.05
CA GLY A 50 -1.79 -13.70 8.10
C GLY A 50 -0.86 -12.85 7.22
N ARG A 51 -1.35 -11.75 6.62
CA ARG A 51 -0.50 -10.76 5.92
C ARG A 51 0.10 -9.81 6.95
N TYR A 52 1.40 -9.57 6.87
CA TYR A 52 2.01 -8.50 7.65
C TYR A 52 1.52 -7.15 7.14
N LEU A 53 1.22 -6.26 8.07
CA LEU A 53 0.96 -4.87 7.76
C LEU A 53 2.30 -4.12 7.67
N ALA A 54 2.44 -3.21 6.71
CA ALA A 54 3.67 -2.45 6.55
C ALA A 54 3.47 -1.08 5.90
N ASN A 55 4.40 -0.18 6.20
CA ASN A 55 4.70 1.00 5.39
C ASN A 55 5.88 0.68 4.45
N ILE A 56 5.83 1.22 3.24
CA ILE A 56 6.93 1.16 2.28
C ILE A 56 7.63 2.51 2.28
N MET A 57 8.94 2.51 2.53
CA MET A 57 9.77 3.71 2.49
C MET A 57 10.70 3.69 1.27
N LEU A 58 10.67 4.76 0.48
CA LEU A 58 11.62 5.00 -0.61
C LEU A 58 12.51 6.19 -0.22
N GLY A 59 13.65 5.91 0.41
CA GLY A 59 14.40 6.93 1.14
C GLY A 59 13.57 7.51 2.29
N ASP A 60 13.37 8.82 2.28
CA ASP A 60 12.56 9.53 3.29
C ASP A 60 11.06 9.59 2.94
N LEU A 61 10.67 9.10 1.76
CA LEU A 61 9.28 9.08 1.31
C LEU A 61 8.52 7.89 1.89
N ASP A 62 7.46 8.16 2.67
CA ASP A 62 6.45 7.15 3.00
C ASP A 62 5.47 7.01 1.82
N VAL A 63 5.53 5.87 1.13
CA VAL A 63 4.70 5.62 -0.05
C VAL A 63 3.22 5.48 0.33
N ASN A 64 2.91 4.95 1.51
CA ASN A 64 1.52 4.83 1.95
C ASN A 64 0.90 6.22 2.13
N GLU A 65 1.66 7.13 2.76
CA GLU A 65 1.24 8.52 2.93
C GLU A 65 1.09 9.26 1.60
N TRP A 66 2.03 9.03 0.69
CA TRP A 66 1.99 9.61 -0.64
C TRP A 66 0.74 9.17 -1.41
N LEU A 67 0.37 7.88 -1.34
CA LEU A 67 -0.86 7.36 -1.96
C LEU A 67 -2.12 8.06 -1.42
N VAL A 68 -2.18 8.34 -0.12
CA VAL A 68 -3.32 9.06 0.48
C VAL A 68 -3.36 10.51 0.01
N THR A 69 -2.23 11.21 0.09
CA THR A 69 -2.16 12.65 -0.24
C THR A 69 -2.46 12.90 -1.73
N ASN A 70 -2.15 11.94 -2.60
CA ASN A 70 -2.44 12.02 -4.04
C ASN A 70 -3.80 11.41 -4.43
N GLY A 71 -4.65 11.05 -3.47
CA GLY A 71 -6.00 10.54 -3.74
C GLY A 71 -6.04 9.14 -4.35
N HIS A 72 -5.00 8.34 -4.12
CA HIS A 72 -4.90 6.95 -4.56
C HIS A 72 -5.29 5.94 -3.47
N ALA A 73 -5.45 6.39 -2.24
CA ALA A 73 -5.89 5.57 -1.12
C ALA A 73 -6.66 6.39 -0.08
N GLU A 74 -7.49 5.72 0.70
CA GLU A 74 -8.22 6.31 1.83
C GLU A 74 -7.70 5.73 3.14
N ARG A 75 -7.63 6.57 4.19
CA ARG A 75 -7.27 6.07 5.52
C ARG A 75 -8.44 5.35 6.16
N TYR A 76 -8.15 4.26 6.85
CA TYR A 76 -9.13 3.60 7.71
C TYR A 76 -8.61 3.51 9.15
N MET A 77 -9.54 3.49 10.11
CA MET A 77 -9.21 3.26 11.53
C MET A 77 -8.86 1.78 11.73
N ILE A 78 -7.68 1.52 12.31
CA ILE A 78 -7.20 0.17 12.66
C ILE A 78 -7.52 -0.14 14.12
#